data_AF-A0A844HVM6-F1
#
_entry.id   AF-A0A844HVM6-F1
#
_cell.length_a   1.000
_cell.length_b   1.000
_cell.length_c   1.000
_cell.angle_alpha   90.00
_cell.angle_beta   90.00
_cell.angle_gamma   90.00
#
_symmetry.space_group_name_H-M   'P 1'
#
loop_
_entity.id
_entity.type
_entity.pdbx_description
1 polymer ?
#
loop_
_entity_poly.entity_id
_entity_poly.type
_entity_poly.pdbx_seq_one_letter_code
_entity_poly.pdbx_strand_id
1 'polypeptide(L)'
;MKNWLKQYFGWLNLKDEKEVEWGINYLTERGVYPSSWVNDRDASFFRYLIVDIAADEKGYAPILEKMKRAHSSRDRRKDPKKKPVQFHLSKTANSALAKLAKDEDMTKVAMLESLILKMDELKRKCAEELRDDKEELARRFSKKVTAVERRTEESYLGRKNEELKVELATWRAKALRSENEMKAALQRLCELEVSAGISAHDRVSLTYEQEDEVRKRYLTRLKPGLGIGQA
;
A
#
# COMPACT_ATOMS: atom_id res chain seq x y z
N MET A 1 64.55 17.52 41.46
CA MET A 1 63.51 18.58 41.34
C MET A 1 62.25 17.94 40.79
N LYS A 2 61.15 17.89 41.56
CA LYS A 2 59.85 17.44 41.03
C LYS A 2 59.47 18.39 39.89
N ASN A 3 59.15 17.85 38.71
CA ASN A 3 58.62 18.67 37.62
C ASN A 3 57.14 18.95 37.93
N TRP A 4 56.90 19.92 38.82
CA TRP A 4 55.57 20.33 39.29
C TRP A 4 54.63 20.71 38.14
N LEU A 5 55.19 21.24 37.05
CA LEU A 5 54.46 21.54 35.81
C LEU A 5 53.91 20.27 35.17
N LYS A 6 54.71 19.20 35.12
CA LYS A 6 54.26 17.89 34.65
C LYS A 6 53.25 17.25 35.60
N GLN A 7 53.36 17.48 36.91
CA GLN A 7 52.44 16.94 37.91
C GLN A 7 51.03 17.51 37.76
N TYR A 8 50.89 18.84 37.69
CA TYR A 8 49.57 19.48 37.64
C TYR A 8 49.02 19.67 36.23
N PHE A 9 49.89 19.91 35.24
CA PHE A 9 49.51 20.26 33.87
C PHE A 9 50.09 19.31 32.81
N GLY A 10 50.61 18.13 33.19
CA GLY A 10 51.16 17.17 32.23
C GLY A 10 50.15 16.61 31.21
N TRP A 11 48.86 16.87 31.41
CA TRP A 11 47.76 16.52 30.51
C TRP A 11 47.39 17.66 29.53
N LEU A 12 48.00 18.84 29.67
CA LEU A 12 47.82 20.01 28.80
C LEU A 12 49.11 20.24 28.00
N ASN A 13 49.03 20.39 26.68
CA ASN A 13 50.19 20.65 25.85
C ASN A 13 50.58 22.14 25.94
N LEU A 14 51.40 22.48 26.93
CA LEU A 14 51.90 23.83 27.16
C LEU A 14 52.86 24.35 26.06
N LYS A 15 53.14 23.55 25.02
CA LYS A 15 53.85 24.01 23.82
C LYS A 15 52.92 24.52 22.72
N ASP A 16 51.62 24.21 22.81
CA ASP A 16 50.61 24.66 21.87
C ASP A 16 49.92 25.92 22.41
N GLU A 17 50.08 27.04 21.72
CA GLU A 17 49.48 28.33 22.07
C GLU A 17 47.95 28.24 22.23
N LYS A 18 47.26 27.42 21.43
CA LYS A 18 45.80 27.25 21.51
C LYS A 18 45.34 26.43 22.71
N GLU A 19 46.22 25.61 23.28
CA GLU A 19 45.95 24.88 24.52
C GLU A 19 46.26 25.73 25.75
N VAL A 20 47.34 26.51 25.67
CA VAL A 20 47.70 27.53 26.66
C VAL A 20 46.57 28.56 26.79
N GLU A 21 46.14 29.17 25.69
CA GLU A 21 45.06 30.15 25.68
C GLU A 21 43.75 29.57 26.22
N TRP A 22 43.41 28.34 25.83
CA TRP A 22 42.22 27.65 26.34
C TRP A 22 42.27 27.47 27.85
N GLY A 23 43.42 27.04 28.39
CA GLY A 23 43.56 26.78 29.81
C GLY A 23 43.47 28.07 30.64
N ILE A 24 44.08 29.16 30.16
CA ILE A 24 43.99 30.49 30.76
C ILE A 24 42.54 30.99 30.74
N ASN A 25 41.85 30.89 29.61
CA ASN A 25 40.45 31.29 29.49
C ASN A 25 39.55 30.47 30.42
N TYR A 26 39.76 29.15 30.52
CA TYR A 26 38.97 28.29 31.42
C TYR A 26 39.06 28.73 32.88
N LEU A 27 40.26 29.04 33.36
CA LEU A 27 40.49 29.47 34.74
C LEU A 27 39.92 30.88 35.00
N THR A 28 40.03 31.77 34.01
CA THR A 28 39.46 33.12 34.07
C THR A 28 37.94 33.10 34.10
N GLU A 29 37.29 32.35 33.20
CA GLU A 29 35.83 32.19 33.13
C GLU A 29 35.23 31.58 34.41
N ARG A 30 36.00 30.73 35.10
CA ARG A 30 35.60 30.12 36.37
C ARG A 30 35.84 31.01 37.59
N GLY A 31 36.35 32.23 37.38
CA GLY A 31 36.63 33.20 38.45
C GLY A 31 37.80 32.80 39.34
N VAL A 32 38.66 31.90 38.88
CA VAL A 32 39.86 31.48 39.64
C VAL A 32 40.88 32.61 39.66
N TYR A 33 40.94 33.37 38.56
CA TYR A 33 41.76 34.58 38.44
C TYR A 33 40.96 35.70 37.77
N PRO A 34 41.13 36.96 38.21
CA PRO A 34 40.67 38.12 37.46
C PRO A 34 41.33 38.18 36.09
N SER A 35 40.59 38.55 35.05
CA SER A 35 41.15 38.75 33.71
C SER A 35 42.27 39.79 33.67
N SER A 36 42.28 40.72 34.63
CA SER A 36 43.31 41.74 34.82
C SER A 36 44.63 41.23 35.41
N TRP A 37 44.67 40.00 35.93
CA TRP A 37 45.88 39.40 36.50
C TRP A 37 46.65 38.56 35.48
N VAL A 38 46.06 38.32 34.32
CA VAL A 38 46.69 37.59 33.22
C VAL A 38 47.46 38.59 32.36
N ASN A 39 48.62 39.03 32.85
CA ASN A 39 49.51 39.93 32.10
C ASN A 39 50.14 39.21 30.90
N ASP A 40 50.49 37.94 31.08
CA ASP A 40 51.10 37.09 30.06
C ASP A 40 50.14 35.94 29.70
N ARG A 41 49.58 35.97 28.48
CA ARG A 41 48.72 34.90 27.94
C ARG A 41 49.52 33.77 27.31
N ASP A 42 50.57 33.33 27.99
CA ASP A 42 51.52 32.34 27.48
C ASP A 42 51.75 31.19 28.49
N ALA A 43 52.65 30.26 28.14
CA ALA A 43 52.94 29.11 28.97
C ALA A 43 53.58 29.47 30.33
N SER A 44 54.08 30.70 30.51
CA SER A 44 54.68 31.15 31.76
C SER A 44 53.63 31.35 32.85
N PHE A 45 52.39 31.70 32.49
CA PHE A 45 51.24 31.79 33.42
C PHE A 45 51.09 30.52 34.27
N PHE A 46 51.19 29.35 33.65
CA PHE A 46 51.07 28.06 34.34
C PHE A 46 52.23 27.79 35.31
N ARG A 47 53.38 28.44 35.13
CA ARG A 47 54.50 28.35 36.08
C ARG A 47 54.21 29.15 37.34
N TYR A 48 53.64 30.35 37.21
CA TYR A 48 53.22 31.16 38.35
C TYR A 48 52.07 30.49 39.11
N LEU A 49 51.10 29.93 38.38
CA LEU A 49 49.97 29.20 38.94
C LEU A 49 50.39 28.01 39.84
N ILE A 50 51.54 27.37 39.56
CA ILE A 50 52.04 26.29 40.42
C ILE A 50 52.38 26.79 41.83
N VAL A 51 52.84 28.03 41.96
CA VAL A 51 53.16 28.62 43.27
C VAL A 51 51.89 28.72 44.11
N ASP A 52 50.80 29.20 43.51
CA ASP A 52 49.50 29.32 44.17
C ASP A 52 48.90 27.93 44.49
N ILE A 53 48.98 26.99 43.55
CA ILE A 53 48.53 25.59 43.77
C ILE A 53 49.33 24.93 44.90
N ALA A 54 50.63 25.17 44.99
CA ALA A 54 51.46 24.60 46.06
C ALA A 54 51.13 25.22 47.42
N ALA A 55 50.68 26.47 47.46
CA ALA A 55 50.26 27.16 48.68
C ALA A 55 48.89 26.67 49.19
N ASP A 56 47.95 26.33 48.28
CA ASP A 56 46.62 25.79 48.64
C ASP A 56 46.19 24.62 47.72
N GLU A 57 46.89 23.49 47.84
CA GLU A 57 46.63 22.35 46.97
C GLU A 57 45.20 21.81 47.11
N LYS A 58 44.63 21.87 48.32
CA LYS A 58 43.27 21.38 48.61
C LYS A 58 42.20 22.27 47.98
N GLY A 59 42.39 23.59 47.97
CA GLY A 59 41.48 24.53 47.32
C GLY A 59 41.47 24.41 45.79
N TYR A 60 42.63 24.18 45.18
CA TYR A 60 42.76 24.12 43.72
C TYR A 60 42.45 22.75 43.12
N ALA A 61 42.61 21.65 43.87
CA ALA A 61 42.39 20.29 43.36
C ALA A 61 41.02 20.08 42.66
N PRO A 62 39.87 20.52 43.20
CA PRO A 62 38.58 20.36 42.53
C PRO A 62 38.47 21.12 41.20
N ILE A 63 39.12 22.28 41.10
CA ILE A 63 39.11 23.11 39.89
C ILE A 63 39.98 22.47 38.82
N LEU A 64 41.18 21.99 39.17
CA LEU A 64 42.08 21.31 38.25
C LEU A 64 41.47 20.00 37.71
N GLU A 65 40.77 19.23 38.56
CA GLU A 65 40.05 18.04 38.12
C GLU A 65 38.91 18.37 37.15
N LYS A 66 38.13 19.42 37.42
CA LYS A 66 37.09 19.91 36.49
C LYS A 66 37.69 20.38 35.16
N MET A 67 38.83 21.08 35.23
CA MET A 67 39.56 21.57 34.06
C MET A 67 40.05 20.40 33.20
N LYS A 68 40.68 19.39 33.80
CA LYS A 68 41.14 18.17 33.11
C LYS A 68 40.01 17.42 32.42
N ARG A 69 38.85 17.29 33.07
CA ARG A 69 37.64 16.68 32.48
C ARG A 69 37.10 17.50 31.31
N ALA A 70 37.07 18.83 31.45
CA ALA A 70 36.63 19.73 30.38
C ALA A 70 37.57 19.65 29.16
N HIS A 71 38.89 19.60 29.39
CA HIS A 71 39.89 19.40 28.35
C HIS A 71 39.65 18.10 27.59
N SER A 72 39.52 16.99 28.33
CA SER A 72 39.23 15.67 27.77
C SER A 72 37.95 15.67 26.93
N SER A 73 36.92 16.41 27.33
CA SER A 73 35.68 16.57 26.56
C SER A 73 35.90 17.40 25.29
N ARG A 74 36.65 18.50 25.38
CA ARG A 74 37.01 19.35 24.22
C ARG A 74 37.77 18.54 23.18
N ASP A 75 38.78 17.78 23.58
CA ASP A 75 39.55 16.96 22.65
C ASP A 75 38.72 15.87 22.00
N ARG A 76 37.82 15.22 22.74
CA ARG A 76 36.85 14.27 22.16
C ARG A 76 35.94 14.92 21.13
N ARG A 77 35.57 16.21 21.30
CA ARG A 77 34.72 16.96 20.35
C ARG A 77 35.47 17.47 19.12
N LYS A 78 36.80 17.57 19.16
CA LYS A 78 37.64 17.90 17.99
C LYS A 78 37.55 16.79 16.93
N ASP A 79 37.35 15.54 17.35
CA ASP A 79 37.17 14.40 16.45
C ASP A 79 35.74 14.41 15.85
N PRO A 80 35.57 14.69 14.54
CA PRO A 80 34.25 14.77 13.91
C PRO A 80 33.49 13.43 13.94
N LYS A 81 34.19 12.28 14.01
CA LYS A 81 33.55 10.96 14.10
C LYS A 81 32.99 10.66 15.50
N LYS A 82 33.43 11.40 16.52
CA LYS A 82 33.02 11.22 17.92
C LYS A 82 32.16 12.37 18.43
N LYS A 83 31.74 13.29 17.55
CA LYS A 83 30.82 14.36 17.94
C LYS A 83 29.51 13.73 18.41
N PRO A 84 29.11 13.97 19.67
CA PRO A 84 27.86 13.42 20.17
C PRO A 84 26.70 14.03 19.38
N VAL A 85 25.84 13.18 18.81
CA VAL A 85 24.59 13.63 18.20
C VAL A 85 23.73 14.21 19.32
N GLN A 86 23.50 15.52 19.29
CA GLN A 86 22.58 16.18 20.20
C GLN A 86 21.21 16.26 19.53
N PHE A 87 20.25 15.55 20.09
CA PHE A 87 18.84 15.65 19.71
C PHE A 87 18.04 16.19 20.90
N HIS A 88 17.06 17.03 20.61
CA HIS A 88 16.17 17.60 21.60
C HIS A 88 14.83 16.88 21.50
N LEU A 89 14.43 16.21 22.57
CA LEU A 89 13.12 15.58 22.73
C LEU A 89 12.32 16.37 23.76
N SER A 90 11.00 16.31 23.65
CA SER A 90 10.12 16.80 24.72
C SER A 90 10.43 16.07 26.03
N LYS A 91 10.16 16.73 27.17
CA LYS A 91 10.43 16.16 28.50
C LYS A 91 9.81 14.77 28.66
N THR A 92 8.57 14.61 28.20
CA THR A 92 7.82 13.35 28.24
C THR A 92 8.46 12.27 27.36
N ALA A 93 8.81 12.59 26.11
CA ALA A 93 9.44 11.64 25.19
C ALA A 93 10.82 11.21 25.68
N ASN A 94 11.63 12.14 26.20
CA ASN A 94 12.95 11.82 26.74
C ASN A 94 12.85 10.92 27.99
N SER A 95 11.84 11.14 28.84
CA SER A 95 11.60 10.30 30.01
C SER A 95 11.16 8.89 29.61
N ALA A 96 10.26 8.76 28.64
CA ALA A 96 9.82 7.47 28.13
C ALA A 96 10.98 6.70 27.47
N LEU A 97 11.77 7.38 26.63
CA LEU A 97 12.95 6.80 26.01
C LEU A 97 13.99 6.36 27.05
N ALA A 98 14.20 7.15 28.09
CA ALA A 98 15.11 6.80 29.19
C ALA A 98 14.67 5.54 29.94
N LYS A 99 13.36 5.40 30.17
CA LYS A 99 12.80 4.23 30.84
C LYS A 99 12.98 2.98 29.96
N LEU A 100 12.58 3.05 28.69
CA LEU A 100 12.74 1.95 27.73
C LEU A 100 14.20 1.53 27.58
N ALA A 101 15.10 2.51 27.42
CA ALA A 101 16.53 2.23 27.30
C ALA A 101 17.10 1.53 28.54
N LYS A 102 16.59 1.86 29.73
CA LYS A 102 16.99 1.21 30.99
C LYS A 102 16.44 -0.21 31.10
N ASP A 103 15.17 -0.41 30.72
CA ASP A 103 14.49 -1.71 30.81
C ASP A 103 15.16 -2.74 29.87
N GLU A 104 15.74 -2.29 28.76
CA GLU A 104 16.38 -3.11 27.72
C GLU A 104 17.93 -3.05 27.77
N ASP A 105 18.50 -2.54 28.86
CA ASP A 105 19.95 -2.40 29.10
C ASP A 105 20.76 -1.84 27.91
N MET A 106 20.28 -0.74 27.33
CA MET A 106 20.91 -0.12 26.16
C MET A 106 21.02 1.41 26.29
N THR A 107 21.88 2.00 25.46
CA THR A 107 21.98 3.46 25.43
C THR A 107 20.72 4.08 24.81
N LYS A 108 20.38 5.32 25.20
CA LYS A 108 19.23 6.04 24.62
C LYS A 108 19.31 6.15 23.09
N VAL A 109 20.52 6.27 22.53
CA VAL A 109 20.75 6.35 21.09
C VAL A 109 20.43 5.01 20.43
N ALA A 110 20.97 3.91 20.96
CA ALA A 110 20.70 2.57 20.45
C ALA A 110 19.20 2.20 20.55
N MET A 111 18.53 2.59 21.64
CA MET A 111 17.09 2.42 21.78
C MET A 111 16.31 3.21 20.73
N LEU A 112 16.70 4.47 20.49
CA LEU A 112 16.06 5.29 19.47
C LEU A 112 16.21 4.67 18.07
N GLU A 113 17.40 4.19 17.73
CA GLU A 113 17.66 3.49 16.47
C GLU A 113 16.83 2.20 16.34
N SER A 114 16.74 1.40 17.41
CA SER A 114 15.90 0.19 17.45
C SER A 114 14.42 0.51 17.21
N LEU A 115 13.91 1.57 17.84
CA LEU A 115 12.52 2.00 17.68
C LEU A 115 12.24 2.49 16.25
N ILE A 116 13.19 3.18 15.62
CA ILE A 116 13.08 3.60 14.21
C ILE A 116 12.96 2.36 13.31
N LEU A 117 13.85 1.39 13.47
CA LEU A 117 13.83 0.16 12.68
C LEU A 117 12.53 -0.63 12.88
N LYS A 118 12.07 -0.79 14.13
CA LYS A 118 10.80 -1.46 14.44
C LYS A 118 9.60 -0.74 13.82
N MET A 119 9.60 0.59 13.86
CA MET A 119 8.53 1.40 13.26
C MET A 119 8.46 1.20 11.74
N ASP A 120 9.60 1.17 11.05
CA ASP A 120 9.64 0.96 9.61
C ASP A 120 9.23 -0.46 9.22
N GLU A 121 9.59 -1.46 10.04
CA GLU A 121 9.13 -2.83 9.87
C GLU A 121 7.60 -2.93 10.04
N LEU A 122 7.04 -2.33 11.10
CA LEU A 122 5.59 -2.33 11.35
C LEU A 122 4.82 -1.63 10.23
N LYS A 123 5.34 -0.50 9.71
CA LYS A 123 4.74 0.18 8.56
C LYS A 123 4.68 -0.71 7.33
N ARG A 124 5.74 -1.48 7.05
CA ARG A 124 5.74 -2.45 5.93
C ARG A 124 4.71 -3.55 6.14
N LYS A 125 4.68 -4.17 7.32
CA LYS A 125 3.71 -5.24 7.63
C LYS A 125 2.27 -4.77 7.52
N CYS A 126 1.95 -3.60 8.07
CA CYS A 126 0.61 -3.01 7.98
C CYS A 126 0.22 -2.71 6.52
N ALA A 127 1.15 -2.20 5.69
CA ALA A 127 0.87 -1.96 4.28
C ALA A 127 0.64 -3.26 3.48
N GLU A 128 1.34 -4.33 3.84
CA GLU A 128 1.18 -5.66 3.24
C GLU A 128 -0.15 -6.30 3.64
N GLU A 129 -0.48 -6.33 4.93
CA GLU A 129 -1.78 -6.84 5.42
C GLU A 129 -2.94 -6.08 4.76
N LEU A 130 -2.84 -4.76 4.65
CA LEU A 130 -3.88 -3.93 4.03
C LEU A 130 -3.99 -4.15 2.52
N ARG A 131 -2.91 -4.55 1.84
CA ARG A 131 -2.95 -4.96 0.44
C ARG A 131 -3.64 -6.31 0.29
N ASP A 132 -3.25 -7.28 1.12
CA ASP A 132 -3.80 -8.63 1.08
C ASP A 132 -5.30 -8.64 1.42
N ASP A 133 -5.73 -7.84 2.40
CA ASP A 133 -7.14 -7.63 2.74
C ASP A 133 -7.93 -7.03 1.58
N LYS A 134 -7.36 -6.03 0.89
CA LYS A 134 -8.00 -5.42 -0.30
C LYS A 134 -8.14 -6.41 -1.44
N GLU A 135 -7.11 -7.22 -1.70
CA GLU A 135 -7.16 -8.27 -2.72
C GLU A 135 -8.18 -9.33 -2.38
N GLU A 136 -8.25 -9.79 -1.13
CA GLU A 136 -9.22 -10.78 -0.69
C GLU A 136 -10.66 -10.22 -0.77
N LEU A 137 -10.86 -8.95 -0.40
CA LEU A 137 -12.14 -8.28 -0.60
C LEU A 137 -12.52 -8.27 -2.09
N ALA A 138 -11.59 -7.85 -2.96
CA ALA A 138 -11.80 -7.81 -4.41
C ALA A 138 -12.15 -9.19 -4.98
N ARG A 139 -11.46 -10.26 -4.56
CA ARG A 139 -11.77 -11.64 -4.94
C ARG A 139 -13.17 -12.05 -4.48
N ARG A 140 -13.56 -11.73 -3.25
CA ARG A 140 -14.90 -12.04 -2.72
C ARG A 140 -16.00 -11.29 -3.47
N PHE A 141 -15.80 -10.00 -3.77
CA PHE A 141 -16.74 -9.22 -4.56
C PHE A 141 -16.85 -9.75 -5.98
N SER A 142 -15.74 -10.04 -6.66
CA SER A 142 -15.74 -10.62 -8.01
C SER A 142 -16.47 -11.98 -8.08
N LYS A 143 -16.24 -12.87 -7.11
CA LYS A 143 -16.97 -14.14 -7.00
C LYS A 143 -18.48 -13.95 -6.78
N LYS A 144 -18.88 -12.95 -5.98
CA LYS A 144 -20.30 -12.64 -5.77
C LYS A 144 -20.95 -12.08 -7.02
N VAL A 145 -20.28 -11.15 -7.71
CA VAL A 145 -20.79 -10.55 -8.96
C VAL A 145 -21.00 -11.62 -10.02
N THR A 146 -19.99 -12.45 -10.29
CA THR A 146 -20.09 -13.57 -11.25
C THR A 146 -21.19 -14.59 -10.89
N ALA A 147 -21.41 -14.86 -9.60
CA ALA A 147 -22.50 -15.73 -9.16
C ALA A 147 -23.90 -15.12 -9.36
N VAL A 148 -24.03 -13.80 -9.18
CA VAL A 148 -25.29 -13.08 -9.44
C VAL A 148 -25.58 -13.01 -10.93
N GLU A 149 -24.57 -12.66 -11.75
CA GLU A 149 -24.68 -12.60 -13.22
C GLU A 149 -25.13 -13.95 -13.81
N ARG A 150 -24.53 -15.07 -13.39
CA ARG A 150 -24.97 -16.41 -13.81
C ARG A 150 -26.42 -16.71 -13.46
N ARG A 151 -26.87 -16.38 -12.24
CA ARG A 151 -28.27 -16.60 -11.83
C ARG A 151 -29.25 -15.76 -12.66
N THR A 152 -28.88 -14.53 -13.00
CA THR A 152 -29.71 -13.69 -13.85
C THR A 152 -29.77 -14.18 -15.30
N GLU A 153 -28.64 -14.65 -15.85
CA GLU A 153 -28.60 -15.27 -17.18
C GLU A 153 -29.43 -16.55 -17.23
N GLU A 154 -29.30 -17.45 -16.25
CA GLU A 154 -30.10 -18.67 -16.15
C GLU A 154 -31.61 -18.38 -16.04
N SER A 155 -31.99 -17.37 -15.25
CA SER A 155 -33.39 -16.92 -15.14
C SER A 155 -33.93 -16.36 -16.47
N TYR A 156 -33.13 -15.56 -17.17
CA TYR A 156 -33.51 -14.97 -18.46
C TYR A 156 -33.64 -16.04 -19.55
N LEU A 157 -32.65 -16.93 -19.67
CA LEU A 157 -32.68 -18.05 -20.61
C LEU A 157 -33.84 -19.01 -20.32
N GLY A 158 -34.13 -19.27 -19.04
CA GLY A 158 -35.29 -20.07 -18.63
C GLY A 158 -36.61 -19.48 -19.08
N ARG A 159 -36.82 -18.17 -18.85
CA ARG A 159 -38.02 -17.46 -19.33
C ARG A 159 -38.15 -17.49 -20.86
N LYS A 160 -37.07 -17.19 -21.57
CA LYS A 160 -37.06 -17.16 -23.04
C LYS A 160 -37.31 -18.54 -23.65
N ASN A 161 -36.81 -19.60 -23.03
CA ASN A 161 -37.09 -20.97 -23.47
C ASN A 161 -38.58 -21.32 -23.29
N GLU A 162 -39.20 -20.89 -22.19
CA GLU A 162 -40.61 -21.14 -21.95
C GLU A 162 -41.51 -20.37 -22.93
N GLU A 163 -41.17 -19.11 -23.23
CA GLU A 163 -41.82 -18.31 -24.28
C GLU A 163 -41.73 -19.02 -25.64
N LEU A 164 -40.54 -19.49 -26.03
CA LEU A 164 -40.34 -20.21 -27.29
C LEU A 164 -41.13 -21.52 -27.35
N LYS A 165 -41.27 -22.26 -26.24
CA LYS A 165 -42.12 -23.46 -26.21
C LYS A 165 -43.58 -23.13 -26.45
N VAL A 166 -44.09 -22.05 -25.84
CA VAL A 166 -45.47 -21.59 -26.04
C VAL A 166 -45.69 -21.17 -27.50
N GLU A 167 -44.78 -20.37 -28.07
CA GLU A 167 -44.86 -20.00 -29.48
C GLU A 167 -44.88 -21.22 -30.40
N LEU A 168 -43.98 -22.17 -30.17
CA LEU A 168 -43.84 -23.37 -30.98
C LEU A 168 -45.09 -24.28 -30.88
N ALA A 169 -45.68 -24.39 -29.69
CA ALA A 169 -46.98 -25.07 -29.50
C ALA A 169 -48.11 -24.37 -30.26
N THR A 170 -48.12 -23.03 -30.25
CA THR A 170 -49.12 -22.22 -30.96
C THR A 170 -49.01 -22.40 -32.47
N TRP A 171 -47.78 -22.42 -33.00
CA TRP A 171 -47.51 -22.70 -34.42
C TRP A 171 -47.93 -24.12 -34.81
N ARG A 172 -47.62 -25.13 -34.00
CA ARG A 172 -48.09 -26.51 -34.22
C ARG A 172 -49.61 -26.60 -34.26
N ALA A 173 -50.30 -25.93 -33.35
CA ALA A 173 -51.77 -25.90 -33.32
C ALA A 173 -52.37 -25.21 -34.56
N LYS A 174 -51.77 -24.10 -35.03
CA LYS A 174 -52.17 -23.44 -36.28
C LYS A 174 -51.95 -24.33 -37.50
N ALA A 175 -50.80 -24.99 -37.58
CA ALA A 175 -50.50 -25.92 -38.68
C ALA A 175 -51.50 -27.09 -38.71
N LEU A 176 -51.81 -27.68 -37.55
CA LEU A 176 -52.79 -28.77 -37.44
C LEU A 176 -54.20 -28.33 -37.84
N ARG A 177 -54.63 -27.12 -37.45
CA ARG A 177 -55.91 -26.55 -37.90
C ARG A 177 -55.97 -26.39 -39.41
N SER A 178 -54.94 -25.80 -40.00
CA SER A 178 -54.81 -25.66 -41.45
C SER A 178 -54.85 -27.02 -42.16
N GLU A 179 -54.13 -28.02 -41.65
CA GLU A 179 -54.16 -29.37 -42.19
C GLU A 179 -55.57 -29.99 -42.14
N ASN A 180 -56.28 -29.81 -41.02
CA ASN A 180 -57.65 -30.30 -40.86
C ASN A 180 -58.64 -29.57 -41.79
N GLU A 181 -58.50 -28.25 -41.95
CA GLU A 181 -59.29 -27.46 -42.91
C GLU A 181 -59.05 -27.92 -44.35
N MET A 182 -57.79 -28.20 -44.69
CA MET A 182 -57.42 -28.70 -46.02
C MET A 182 -57.98 -30.10 -46.27
N LYS A 183 -57.90 -31.00 -45.28
CA LYS A 183 -58.55 -32.33 -45.33
C LYS A 183 -60.06 -32.21 -45.52
N ALA A 184 -60.72 -31.33 -44.76
CA ALA A 184 -62.16 -31.11 -44.89
C ALA A 184 -62.54 -30.51 -46.26
N ALA A 185 -61.75 -29.61 -46.81
CA ALA A 185 -61.95 -29.05 -48.15
C ALA A 185 -61.81 -30.11 -49.25
N LEU A 186 -60.78 -30.96 -49.16
CA LEU A 186 -60.59 -32.09 -50.07
C LEU A 186 -61.76 -33.08 -50.00
N GLN A 187 -62.27 -33.37 -48.80
CA GLN A 187 -63.40 -34.26 -48.63
C GLN A 187 -64.69 -33.69 -49.26
N ARG A 188 -64.96 -32.40 -49.07
CA ARG A 188 -66.09 -31.72 -49.76
C ARG A 188 -65.95 -31.74 -51.28
N LEU A 189 -64.73 -31.58 -51.81
CA LEU A 189 -64.48 -31.69 -53.24
C LEU A 189 -64.80 -33.09 -53.76
N CYS A 190 -64.35 -34.14 -53.06
CA CYS A 190 -64.71 -35.52 -53.43
C CYS A 190 -66.22 -35.78 -53.38
N GLU A 191 -66.94 -35.26 -52.37
CA GLU A 191 -68.40 -35.40 -52.28
C GLU A 191 -69.13 -34.69 -53.44
N LEU A 192 -68.65 -33.51 -53.85
CA LEU A 192 -69.18 -32.77 -55.00
C LEU A 192 -68.89 -33.49 -56.32
N GLU A 193 -67.69 -34.04 -56.50
CA GLU A 193 -67.31 -34.84 -57.68
C GLU A 193 -68.21 -36.08 -57.84
N VAL A 194 -68.48 -36.78 -56.73
CA VAL A 194 -69.39 -37.94 -56.72
C VAL A 194 -70.83 -37.52 -57.04
N SER A 195 -71.29 -36.38 -56.50
CA SER A 195 -72.65 -35.85 -56.74
C SER A 195 -72.86 -35.33 -58.16
N ALA A 196 -71.80 -34.86 -58.82
CA ALA A 196 -71.82 -34.40 -60.21
C ALA A 196 -71.74 -35.54 -61.24
N GLY A 197 -71.64 -36.80 -60.80
CA GLY A 197 -71.55 -37.96 -61.70
C GLY A 197 -70.22 -38.08 -62.44
N ILE A 198 -69.16 -37.40 -61.97
CA ILE A 198 -67.83 -37.46 -62.58
C ILE A 198 -67.20 -38.80 -62.19
N SER A 199 -67.06 -39.69 -63.16
CA SER A 199 -66.40 -40.98 -63.00
C SER A 199 -64.91 -40.78 -62.73
N ALA A 200 -64.29 -41.67 -61.93
CA ALA A 200 -62.85 -41.66 -61.65
C ALA A 200 -61.95 -41.69 -62.91
N HIS A 201 -62.53 -41.97 -64.08
CA HIS A 201 -61.86 -41.91 -65.39
C HIS A 201 -61.62 -40.49 -65.94
N ASP A 202 -62.29 -39.44 -65.42
CA ASP A 202 -62.08 -38.05 -65.86
C ASP A 202 -60.99 -37.30 -65.07
N ARG A 203 -60.23 -37.99 -64.21
CA ARG A 203 -59.10 -37.41 -63.49
C ARG A 203 -57.98 -37.04 -64.46
N VAL A 204 -58.00 -35.80 -64.94
CA VAL A 204 -56.87 -35.18 -65.63
C VAL A 204 -55.68 -35.17 -64.67
N SER A 205 -54.63 -35.93 -65.00
CA SER A 205 -53.33 -35.88 -64.35
C SER A 205 -52.80 -34.46 -64.44
N LEU A 206 -52.75 -33.74 -63.32
CA LEU A 206 -52.01 -32.49 -63.23
C LEU A 206 -50.54 -32.81 -63.51
N THR A 207 -49.93 -32.10 -64.44
CA THR A 207 -48.51 -32.24 -64.70
C THR A 207 -47.72 -31.69 -63.50
N TYR A 208 -46.51 -32.20 -63.30
CA TYR A 208 -45.61 -31.86 -62.19
C TYR A 208 -45.43 -30.33 -62.00
N GLU A 209 -45.51 -29.55 -63.08
CA GLU A 209 -45.44 -28.08 -63.04
C GLU A 209 -46.66 -27.44 -62.37
N GLN A 210 -47.85 -27.99 -62.57
CA GLN A 210 -49.08 -27.46 -61.97
C GLN A 210 -49.18 -27.79 -60.48
N GLU A 211 -48.67 -28.95 -60.06
CA GLU A 211 -48.52 -29.28 -58.63
C GLU A 211 -47.49 -28.37 -57.94
N ASP A 212 -46.36 -28.06 -58.60
CA ASP A 212 -45.31 -27.19 -58.04
C ASP A 212 -45.80 -25.74 -57.87
N GLU A 213 -46.67 -25.27 -58.76
CA GLU A 213 -47.23 -23.92 -58.71
C GLU A 213 -48.29 -23.76 -57.61
N VAL A 214 -49.11 -24.78 -57.38
CA VAL A 214 -50.02 -24.83 -56.22
C VAL A 214 -49.24 -24.92 -54.91
N ARG A 215 -48.16 -25.71 -54.87
CA ARG A 215 -47.28 -25.84 -53.70
C ARG A 215 -46.55 -24.54 -53.38
N LYS A 216 -46.07 -23.80 -54.40
CA LYS A 216 -45.47 -22.47 -54.24
C LYS A 216 -46.48 -21.44 -53.71
N ARG A 217 -47.72 -21.44 -54.20
CA ARG A 217 -48.79 -20.55 -53.70
C ARG A 217 -49.21 -20.85 -52.26
N TYR A 218 -49.16 -22.12 -51.86
CA TYR A 218 -49.46 -22.52 -50.48
C TYR A 218 -48.32 -22.14 -49.51
N LEU A 219 -47.06 -22.34 -49.92
CA LEU A 219 -45.88 -21.95 -49.14
C LEU A 219 -45.74 -20.42 -48.97
N THR A 220 -46.17 -19.62 -49.95
CA THR A 220 -46.20 -18.15 -49.83
C THR A 220 -47.29 -17.65 -48.89
N ARG A 221 -48.43 -18.34 -48.78
CA ARG A 221 -49.49 -18.00 -47.80
C ARG A 221 -49.15 -18.40 -46.37
N LEU A 222 -48.26 -19.38 -46.17
CA LEU A 222 -47.81 -19.83 -44.83
C LEU A 222 -46.70 -18.95 -44.21
N LYS A 223 -46.14 -17.97 -44.93
CA LYS A 223 -45.22 -16.98 -44.36
C LYS A 223 -45.91 -15.64 -44.09
N PRO A 224 -46.50 -15.41 -42.90
CA PRO A 224 -46.58 -14.09 -42.34
C PRO A 224 -45.49 -13.94 -41.26
N GLY A 225 -44.50 -13.07 -41.51
CA GLY A 225 -43.78 -12.40 -40.41
C GLY A 225 -42.29 -12.64 -40.17
N LEU A 226 -41.49 -13.14 -41.13
CA LEU A 226 -40.03 -12.99 -41.04
C LEU A 226 -39.60 -11.69 -41.73
N GLY A 227 -39.82 -10.58 -41.03
CA GLY A 227 -39.08 -9.35 -41.28
C GLY A 227 -37.62 -9.58 -40.91
N ILE A 228 -36.83 -9.97 -41.90
CA ILE A 228 -35.37 -9.91 -41.82
C ILE A 228 -35.03 -8.42 -41.78
N GLY A 229 -34.66 -7.93 -40.60
CA GLY A 229 -33.98 -6.65 -40.48
C GLY A 229 -32.67 -6.72 -41.24
N GLN A 230 -32.60 -6.00 -42.35
CA GLN A 230 -31.34 -5.43 -42.85
C GLN A 230 -31.17 -4.06 -42.19
N ALA A 231 -29.92 -3.78 -41.81
CA ALA A 231 -29.38 -2.62 -41.09
C ALA A 231 -29.43 -2.70 -39.56
#